data_AF-A0A3P8D298-F1
#
_entry.id   AF-A0A3P8D298-F1
#
_cell.length_a   1.000
_cell.length_b   1.000
_cell.length_c   1.000
_cell.angle_alpha   90.00
_cell.angle_beta   90.00
_cell.angle_gamma   90.00
#
_symmetry.space_group_name_H-M   'P 1'
#
loop_
_entity.id
_entity.type
_entity.pdbx_description
1 polymer ?
#
loop_
_entity_poly.entity_id
_entity_poly.type
_entity_poly.pdbx_seq_one_letter_code
_entity_poly.pdbx_strand_id
1 'polypeptide(L)'
;MDKQHYKGSIQSSFDKLNEFKIALNNRFQALQDLLKGETTMEDNWKSIKEALTSTCQEVLSLKKHHHKEWISIETLDKIKEMKKKKAAINNSRTQAEKVQAQAEYTEANKQVKRSIRADMKKYVEELATTAEKAAREGNMKQLHDTTKKLSGKYSKPERPVKDK
;
A
#
# COMPACT_ATOMS: atom_id res chain seq x y z
N MET A 1 45.64 -64.63 0.29
CA MET A 1 44.76 -63.98 -0.70
C MET A 1 43.59 -63.36 0.05
N ASP A 2 43.27 -62.07 0.11
CA ASP A 2 43.88 -60.86 -0.45
C ASP A 2 43.29 -59.62 0.26
N LYS A 3 43.86 -59.24 1.43
CA LYS A 3 43.49 -57.96 2.08
C LYS A 3 43.87 -56.74 1.23
N GLN A 4 44.82 -56.89 0.32
CA GLN A 4 45.26 -55.84 -0.61
C GLN A 4 44.26 -55.63 -1.76
N HIS A 5 43.63 -56.69 -2.27
CA HIS A 5 42.63 -56.56 -3.34
C HIS A 5 41.33 -55.87 -2.87
N TYR A 6 40.91 -56.11 -1.62
CA TYR A 6 39.72 -55.47 -1.04
C TYR A 6 39.92 -53.97 -0.77
N LYS A 7 41.14 -53.54 -0.41
CA LYS A 7 41.44 -52.12 -0.18
C LYS A 7 41.52 -51.33 -1.48
N GLY A 8 42.07 -51.92 -2.54
CA GLY A 8 42.12 -51.31 -3.88
C GLY A 8 40.73 -51.14 -4.52
N SER A 9 39.82 -52.11 -4.32
CA SER A 9 38.46 -52.02 -4.86
C SER A 9 37.60 -50.94 -4.17
N ILE A 10 37.81 -50.70 -2.88
CA ILE A 10 37.15 -49.60 -2.14
C ILE A 10 37.67 -48.24 -2.61
N GLN A 11 38.99 -48.07 -2.77
CA GLN A 11 39.56 -46.80 -3.24
C GLN A 11 39.09 -46.46 -4.65
N SER A 12 39.11 -47.42 -5.58
CA SER A 12 38.60 -47.22 -6.95
C SER A 12 37.12 -46.84 -6.97
N SER A 13 36.32 -47.39 -6.06
CA SER A 13 34.89 -47.04 -5.94
C SER A 13 34.70 -45.62 -5.38
N PHE A 14 35.57 -45.17 -4.46
CA PHE A 14 35.56 -43.83 -3.92
C PHE A 14 36.00 -42.78 -4.97
N ASP A 15 37.03 -43.09 -5.73
CA ASP A 15 37.55 -42.21 -6.78
C ASP A 15 36.48 -41.99 -7.89
N LYS A 16 35.78 -43.05 -8.29
CA LYS A 16 34.65 -42.98 -9.24
C LYS A 16 33.47 -42.16 -8.70
N LEU A 17 33.15 -42.28 -7.41
CA LEU A 17 32.12 -41.45 -6.78
C LEU A 17 32.51 -39.98 -6.74
N ASN A 18 33.79 -39.68 -6.51
CA ASN A 18 34.28 -38.31 -6.50
C ASN A 18 34.27 -37.69 -7.90
N GLU A 19 34.69 -38.46 -8.92
CA GLU A 19 34.62 -38.05 -10.32
C GLU A 19 33.17 -37.79 -10.75
N PHE A 20 32.23 -38.67 -10.37
CA PHE A 20 30.81 -38.47 -10.62
C PHE A 20 30.27 -37.19 -9.94
N LYS A 21 30.64 -36.94 -8.67
CA LYS A 21 30.25 -35.71 -7.95
C LYS A 21 30.78 -34.45 -8.62
N ILE A 22 32.02 -34.46 -9.10
CA ILE A 22 32.63 -33.32 -9.80
C ILE A 22 31.92 -33.07 -11.13
N ALA A 23 31.72 -34.11 -11.92
CA ALA A 23 31.00 -34.01 -13.20
C ALA A 23 29.57 -33.51 -13.00
N LEU A 24 28.88 -33.96 -11.95
CA LEU A 24 27.55 -33.51 -11.59
C LEU A 24 27.55 -32.02 -11.20
N ASN A 25 28.46 -31.61 -10.30
CA ASN A 25 28.57 -30.22 -9.86
C ASN A 25 28.89 -29.27 -11.02
N ASN A 26 29.81 -29.66 -11.92
CA ASN A 26 30.14 -28.85 -13.09
C ASN A 26 28.94 -28.66 -14.02
N ARG A 27 28.10 -29.69 -14.20
CA ARG A 27 26.87 -29.58 -15.00
C ARG A 27 25.82 -28.69 -14.34
N PHE A 28 25.62 -28.81 -13.03
CA PHE A 28 24.69 -27.93 -12.31
C PHE A 28 25.18 -26.48 -12.26
N GLN A 29 26.49 -26.24 -12.19
CA GLN A 29 27.06 -24.90 -12.27
C GLN A 29 26.79 -24.26 -13.64
N ALA A 30 27.00 -24.99 -14.73
CA ALA A 30 26.68 -24.52 -16.08
C ALA A 30 25.18 -24.20 -16.26
N LEU A 31 24.28 -24.98 -15.63
CA LEU A 31 22.84 -24.71 -15.63
C LEU A 31 22.49 -23.45 -14.83
N GLN A 32 23.14 -23.21 -13.69
CA GLN A 32 22.94 -21.98 -12.91
C GLN A 32 23.45 -20.74 -13.64
N ASP A 33 24.58 -20.84 -14.34
CA ASP A 33 25.14 -19.71 -15.07
C ASP A 33 24.34 -19.40 -16.34
N LEU A 34 23.72 -20.41 -16.97
CA LEU A 34 22.70 -20.22 -18.02
C LEU A 34 21.45 -19.50 -17.46
N LEU A 35 20.96 -19.91 -16.29
CA LEU A 35 19.79 -19.30 -15.64
C LEU A 35 20.04 -17.84 -15.18
N LYS A 36 21.29 -17.46 -14.92
CA LYS A 36 21.66 -16.08 -14.55
C LYS A 36 21.76 -15.14 -15.76
N GLY A 37 22.06 -15.68 -16.94
CA GLY A 37 22.17 -14.90 -18.18
C GLY A 37 20.83 -14.67 -18.88
N GLU A 38 19.86 -15.53 -18.64
CA GLU A 38 18.48 -15.38 -19.09
C GLU A 38 17.75 -14.47 -18.11
N THR A 39 17.42 -13.24 -18.53
CA THR A 39 16.51 -12.36 -17.77
C THR A 39 15.31 -13.20 -17.36
N THR A 40 15.19 -13.48 -16.07
CA THR A 40 14.28 -14.52 -15.60
C THR A 40 12.87 -14.18 -16.08
N MET A 41 12.09 -15.19 -16.44
CA MET A 41 10.71 -14.98 -16.92
C MET A 41 9.92 -14.08 -15.96
N GLU A 42 10.25 -14.15 -14.67
CA GLU A 42 9.77 -13.30 -13.59
C GLU A 42 10.17 -11.82 -13.73
N ASP A 43 11.42 -11.53 -14.08
CA ASP A 43 11.91 -10.16 -14.31
C ASP A 43 11.24 -9.54 -15.53
N ASN A 44 11.09 -10.31 -16.61
CA ASN A 44 10.36 -9.87 -17.81
C ASN A 44 8.88 -9.62 -17.51
N TRP A 45 8.24 -10.53 -16.76
CA TRP A 45 6.86 -10.36 -16.32
C TRP A 45 6.67 -9.15 -15.39
N LYS A 46 7.66 -8.88 -14.53
CA LYS A 46 7.68 -7.70 -13.66
C LYS A 46 7.80 -6.41 -14.48
N SER A 47 8.74 -6.36 -15.43
CA SER A 47 8.94 -5.23 -16.33
C SER A 47 7.66 -4.90 -17.14
N ILE A 48 6.99 -5.93 -17.69
CA ILE A 48 5.72 -5.76 -18.41
C ILE A 48 4.63 -5.18 -17.50
N LYS A 49 4.49 -5.70 -16.28
CA LYS A 49 3.52 -5.18 -15.31
C LYS A 49 3.81 -3.71 -14.94
N GLU A 50 5.07 -3.36 -14.74
CA GLU A 50 5.48 -2.00 -14.41
C GLU A 50 5.22 -1.03 -15.57
N ALA A 51 5.59 -1.40 -16.80
CA ALA A 51 5.35 -0.59 -18.00
C ALA A 51 3.86 -0.37 -18.26
N LEU A 52 3.03 -1.41 -18.10
CA LEU A 52 1.58 -1.31 -18.26
C LEU A 52 0.97 -0.41 -17.18
N THR A 53 1.41 -0.56 -15.93
CA THR A 53 0.96 0.29 -14.82
C THR A 53 1.36 1.74 -15.04
N SER A 54 2.59 2.00 -15.49
CA SER A 54 3.09 3.35 -15.78
C SER A 54 2.28 4.01 -16.90
N THR A 55 2.03 3.29 -18.00
CA THR A 55 1.24 3.80 -19.13
C THR A 55 -0.18 4.11 -18.72
N CYS A 56 -0.81 3.23 -17.92
CA CYS A 56 -2.15 3.49 -17.39
C CYS A 56 -2.18 4.72 -16.46
N GLN A 57 -1.15 4.91 -15.62
CA GLN A 57 -1.03 6.07 -14.75
C GLN A 57 -0.81 7.38 -15.53
N GLU A 58 -0.05 7.35 -16.62
CA GLU A 58 0.20 8.51 -17.48
C GLU A 58 -1.06 8.90 -18.25
N VAL A 59 -1.72 7.93 -18.90
CA VAL A 59 -2.90 8.17 -19.74
C VAL A 59 -4.13 8.53 -18.90
N LEU A 60 -4.38 7.80 -17.81
CA LEU A 60 -5.59 7.99 -17.00
C LEU A 60 -5.40 9.00 -15.86
N SER A 61 -4.15 9.40 -15.58
CA SER A 61 -3.73 10.01 -14.32
C SER A 61 -4.06 9.12 -13.11
N LEU A 62 -3.20 9.13 -12.08
CA LEU A 62 -3.67 8.65 -10.78
C LEU A 62 -4.81 9.57 -10.36
N LYS A 63 -6.01 9.01 -10.12
CA LYS A 63 -7.04 9.70 -9.35
C LYS A 63 -6.34 10.15 -8.07
N LYS A 64 -6.03 11.45 -7.98
CA LYS A 64 -5.57 12.03 -6.72
C LYS A 64 -6.73 11.74 -5.78
N HIS A 65 -6.49 10.80 -4.86
CA HIS A 65 -7.28 10.74 -3.65
C HIS A 65 -6.97 12.05 -2.97
N HIS A 66 -7.71 13.09 -3.37
CA HIS A 66 -7.92 14.23 -2.53
C HIS A 66 -8.54 13.61 -1.30
N HIS A 67 -7.67 13.35 -0.32
CA HIS A 67 -8.10 13.44 1.04
C HIS A 67 -8.98 14.68 1.09
N LYS A 68 -10.22 14.52 1.56
CA LYS A 68 -11.13 15.64 1.76
C LYS A 68 -10.36 16.69 2.56
N GLU A 69 -9.88 17.75 1.91
CA GLU A 69 -8.82 18.67 2.41
C GLU A 69 -9.03 19.10 3.87
N TRP A 70 -10.28 19.06 4.33
CA TRP A 70 -10.73 19.38 5.66
C TRP A 70 -10.43 18.38 6.80
N ILE A 71 -10.20 17.06 6.58
CA ILE A 71 -9.96 16.17 7.75
C ILE A 71 -8.54 16.41 8.28
N SER A 72 -8.43 16.68 9.58
CA SER A 72 -7.17 16.91 10.25
C SER A 72 -6.36 15.61 10.38
N ILE A 73 -5.03 15.76 10.45
CA ILE A 73 -4.10 14.67 10.81
C ILE A 73 -4.48 14.08 12.18
N GLU A 74 -4.88 14.93 13.13
CA GLU A 74 -5.31 14.51 14.46
C GLU A 74 -6.53 13.57 14.40
N THR A 75 -7.49 13.86 13.51
CA THR A 75 -8.65 12.98 13.28
C THR A 75 -8.23 11.67 12.63
N LEU A 76 -7.27 11.68 11.72
CA LEU A 76 -6.72 10.45 11.12
C LEU A 76 -6.05 9.56 12.17
N ASP A 77 -5.31 10.13 13.11
CA ASP A 77 -4.68 9.38 14.19
C ASP A 77 -5.72 8.80 15.15
N LYS A 78 -6.77 9.56 15.49
CA LYS A 78 -7.92 9.05 16.26
C LYS A 78 -8.61 7.88 15.56
N ILE A 79 -8.71 7.89 14.22
CA ILE A 79 -9.25 6.77 13.44
C ILE A 79 -8.34 5.54 13.54
N LYS A 80 -7.01 5.71 13.48
CA LYS A 80 -6.07 4.60 13.66
C LYS A 80 -6.20 3.98 15.05
N GLU A 81 -6.28 4.81 16.10
CA GLU A 81 -6.46 4.35 17.47
C GLU A 81 -7.80 3.64 17.68
N MET A 82 -8.89 4.17 17.10
CA MET A 82 -10.18 3.49 17.11
C MET A 82 -10.11 2.10 16.45
N LYS A 83 -9.36 1.94 15.34
CA LYS A 83 -9.16 0.64 14.69
C LYS A 83 -8.39 -0.34 15.57
N LYS A 84 -7.36 0.13 16.29
CA LYS A 84 -6.63 -0.71 17.27
C LYS A 84 -7.56 -1.20 18.39
N LYS A 85 -8.39 -0.31 18.95
CA LYS A 85 -9.41 -0.67 19.96
C LYS A 85 -10.43 -1.66 19.41
N LYS A 86 -10.80 -1.55 18.14
CA LYS A 86 -11.66 -2.54 17.49
C LYS A 86 -10.99 -3.92 17.39
N ALA A 87 -9.68 -3.97 17.11
CA ALA A 87 -8.93 -5.22 17.11
C ALA A 87 -8.83 -5.83 18.52
N ALA A 88 -8.70 -5.01 19.57
CA ALA A 88 -8.71 -5.49 20.96
C ALA A 88 -10.00 -6.23 21.32
N ILE A 89 -11.16 -5.80 20.81
CA ILE A 89 -12.44 -6.52 20.97
C ILE A 89 -12.41 -7.89 20.31
N ASN A 90 -11.81 -8.01 19.12
CA ASN A 90 -11.77 -9.27 18.40
C ASN A 90 -10.82 -10.28 19.07
N ASN A 91 -9.78 -9.78 19.75
CA ASN A 91 -8.76 -10.58 20.42
C ASN A 91 -9.09 -10.87 21.90
N SER A 92 -10.18 -10.32 22.44
CA SER A 92 -10.56 -10.53 23.84
C SER A 92 -10.85 -12.00 24.12
N ARG A 93 -10.28 -12.56 25.20
CA ARG A 93 -10.40 -13.98 25.54
C ARG A 93 -11.50 -14.24 26.55
N THR A 94 -11.74 -13.29 27.45
CA THR A 94 -12.78 -13.37 28.48
C THR A 94 -13.92 -12.40 28.21
N GLN A 95 -15.11 -12.69 28.75
CA GLN A 95 -16.28 -11.82 28.59
C GLN A 95 -16.07 -10.44 29.24
N ALA A 96 -15.35 -10.38 30.35
CA ALA A 96 -15.04 -9.12 31.05
C ALA A 96 -14.14 -8.22 30.18
N GLU A 97 -13.06 -8.77 29.62
CA GLU A 97 -12.19 -8.05 28.67
C GLU A 97 -12.96 -7.53 27.46
N LYS A 98 -13.88 -8.35 26.93
CA LYS A 98 -14.71 -7.95 25.79
C LYS A 98 -15.61 -6.76 26.12
N VAL A 99 -16.25 -6.76 27.29
CA VAL A 99 -17.10 -5.65 27.76
C VAL A 99 -16.28 -4.37 27.92
N GLN A 100 -15.09 -4.47 28.52
CA GLN A 100 -14.19 -3.31 28.67
C GLN A 100 -13.72 -2.76 27.32
N ALA A 101 -13.21 -3.62 26.43
CA ALA A 101 -12.76 -3.22 25.09
C ALA A 101 -13.89 -2.60 24.26
N GLN A 102 -15.12 -3.11 24.40
CA GLN A 102 -16.32 -2.58 23.75
C GLN A 102 -16.65 -1.16 24.26
N ALA A 103 -16.52 -0.90 25.56
CA ALA A 103 -16.71 0.42 26.14
C ALA A 103 -15.67 1.42 25.59
N GLU A 104 -14.40 1.03 25.55
CA GLU A 104 -13.30 1.86 25.04
C GLU A 104 -13.46 2.19 23.54
N TYR A 105 -13.84 1.20 22.72
CA TYR A 105 -14.15 1.42 21.31
C TYR A 105 -15.34 2.37 21.13
N THR A 106 -16.37 2.22 21.95
CA THR A 106 -17.57 3.07 21.88
C THR A 106 -17.21 4.53 22.15
N GLU A 107 -16.38 4.80 23.16
CA GLU A 107 -15.93 6.16 23.44
C GLU A 107 -14.99 6.69 22.34
N ALA A 108 -14.05 5.88 21.86
CA ALA A 108 -13.17 6.28 20.74
C ALA A 108 -13.96 6.61 19.46
N ASN A 109 -14.99 5.82 19.13
CA ASN A 109 -15.86 6.06 17.99
C ASN A 109 -16.68 7.36 18.15
N LYS A 110 -17.14 7.68 19.37
CA LYS A 110 -17.78 8.97 19.65
C LYS A 110 -16.82 10.14 19.42
N GLN A 111 -15.58 10.02 19.89
CA GLN A 111 -14.54 11.05 19.72
C GLN A 111 -14.21 11.28 18.24
N VAL A 112 -14.02 10.21 17.46
CA VAL A 112 -13.82 10.31 16.00
C VAL A 112 -15.00 11.03 15.32
N LYS A 113 -16.25 10.68 15.67
CA LYS A 113 -17.43 11.36 15.11
C LYS A 113 -17.51 12.84 15.52
N ARG A 114 -17.02 13.22 16.70
CA ARG A 114 -16.95 14.62 17.14
C ARG A 114 -15.86 15.38 16.39
N SER A 115 -14.67 14.79 16.24
CA SER A 115 -13.55 15.45 15.56
C SER A 115 -13.83 15.65 14.07
N ILE A 116 -14.44 14.66 13.40
CA ILE A 116 -14.89 14.81 12.00
C ILE A 116 -15.88 15.98 11.84
N ARG A 117 -16.81 16.15 12.80
CA ARG A 117 -17.74 17.28 12.78
C ARG A 117 -17.04 18.62 13.02
N ALA A 118 -16.07 18.66 13.94
CA ALA A 118 -15.28 19.85 14.22
C ALA A 118 -14.43 20.27 13.03
N ASP A 119 -13.72 19.32 12.42
CA ASP A 119 -12.89 19.52 11.22
C ASP A 119 -13.73 20.08 10.06
N MET A 120 -14.91 19.51 9.81
CA MET A 120 -15.83 20.02 8.79
C MET A 120 -16.29 21.46 9.09
N LYS A 121 -16.68 21.73 10.34
CA LYS A 121 -17.12 23.07 10.74
C LYS A 121 -16.01 24.10 10.53
N LYS A 122 -14.80 23.78 10.97
CA LYS A 122 -13.61 24.63 10.82
C LYS A 122 -13.32 24.92 9.34
N TYR A 123 -13.37 23.90 8.47
CA TYR A 123 -13.16 24.09 7.05
C TYR A 123 -14.22 24.99 6.39
N VAL A 124 -15.49 24.83 6.77
CA VAL A 124 -16.57 25.70 6.26
C VAL A 124 -16.36 27.14 6.74
N GLU A 125 -15.97 27.35 7.99
CA GLU A 125 -15.64 28.67 8.54
C GLU A 125 -14.44 29.32 7.83
N GLU A 126 -13.38 28.56 7.54
CA GLU A 126 -12.21 29.02 6.77
C GLU A 126 -12.57 29.41 5.33
N LEU A 127 -13.44 28.63 4.67
CA LEU A 127 -13.93 28.99 3.33
C LEU A 127 -14.82 30.24 3.37
N ALA A 128 -15.70 30.37 4.36
CA ALA A 128 -16.57 31.53 4.50
C ALA A 128 -15.76 32.82 4.75
N THR A 129 -14.77 32.77 5.64
CA THR A 129 -13.88 33.91 5.93
C THR A 129 -13.02 34.27 4.71
N THR A 130 -12.56 33.28 3.94
CA THR A 130 -11.84 33.52 2.69
C THR A 130 -12.73 34.18 1.63
N ALA A 131 -13.98 33.73 1.49
CA ALA A 131 -14.94 34.32 0.56
C ALA A 131 -15.26 35.79 0.94
N GLU A 132 -15.48 36.07 2.23
CA GLU A 132 -15.71 37.43 2.73
C GLU A 132 -14.53 38.35 2.41
N LYS A 133 -13.30 37.89 2.66
CA LYS A 133 -12.08 38.64 2.33
C LYS A 133 -11.97 38.91 0.82
N ALA A 134 -12.19 37.90 -0.02
CA ALA A 134 -12.15 38.05 -1.47
C ALA A 134 -13.20 39.06 -1.98
N ALA A 135 -14.41 39.08 -1.39
CA ALA A 135 -15.43 40.07 -1.72
C ALA A 135 -14.98 41.49 -1.35
N ARG A 136 -14.40 41.69 -0.16
CA ARG A 136 -13.87 42.99 0.28
C ARG A 136 -12.73 43.50 -0.61
N GLU A 137 -11.87 42.60 -1.09
CA GLU A 137 -10.74 42.92 -1.96
C GLU A 137 -11.11 43.03 -3.45
N GLY A 138 -12.36 42.75 -3.83
CA GLY A 138 -12.80 42.74 -5.23
C GLY A 138 -12.25 41.57 -6.05
N ASN A 139 -11.70 40.52 -5.41
CA ASN A 139 -11.19 39.33 -6.09
C ASN A 139 -12.33 38.37 -6.48
N MET A 140 -13.03 38.72 -7.56
CA MET A 140 -14.21 37.98 -8.03
C MET A 140 -13.91 36.52 -8.40
N LYS A 141 -12.70 36.22 -8.89
CA LYS A 141 -12.29 34.85 -9.23
C LYS A 141 -12.24 33.97 -7.98
N GLN A 142 -11.53 34.41 -6.93
CA GLN A 142 -11.45 33.67 -5.67
C GLN A 142 -12.81 33.56 -4.98
N LEU A 143 -13.62 34.62 -5.02
CA LEU A 143 -14.97 34.61 -4.47
C LEU A 143 -15.84 33.52 -5.12
N HIS A 144 -15.86 33.48 -6.46
CA HIS A 144 -16.59 32.49 -7.22
C HIS A 144 -16.13 31.06 -6.93
N ASP A 145 -14.82 30.81 -6.94
CA ASP A 145 -14.25 29.47 -6.71
C ASP A 145 -14.53 28.96 -5.29
N THR A 146 -14.42 29.82 -4.29
CA THR A 146 -14.68 29.49 -2.88
C THR A 146 -16.18 29.25 -2.63
N THR A 147 -17.04 30.06 -3.24
CA THR A 147 -18.50 29.87 -3.20
C THR A 147 -18.93 28.57 -3.89
N LYS A 148 -18.28 28.22 -5.00
CA LYS A 148 -18.48 26.93 -5.69
C LYS A 148 -18.11 25.75 -4.78
N LYS A 149 -16.99 25.83 -4.05
CA LYS A 149 -16.59 24.82 -3.04
C LYS A 149 -17.62 24.70 -1.90
N LEU A 150 -18.08 25.83 -1.33
CA LEU A 150 -19.08 25.86 -0.26
C LEU A 150 -20.44 25.29 -0.68
N SER A 151 -20.87 25.57 -1.92
CA SER A 151 -22.18 25.14 -2.41
C SER A 151 -22.33 23.62 -2.55
N GLY A 152 -21.23 22.86 -2.42
CA GLY A 152 -21.25 21.39 -2.52
C GLY A 152 -21.76 20.88 -3.87
N LYS A 153 -21.91 21.75 -4.87
CA LYS A 153 -22.30 21.38 -6.24
C LYS A 153 -21.17 20.54 -6.81
N TYR A 154 -21.32 19.22 -6.64
CA TYR A 154 -20.46 18.19 -7.22
C TYR A 154 -20.58 18.30 -8.74
N SER A 155 -19.80 19.19 -9.33
CA SER A 155 -19.41 19.04 -10.73
C SER A 155 -18.74 17.68 -10.80
N LYS A 156 -19.33 16.75 -11.54
CA LYS A 156 -18.66 15.48 -11.85
C LYS A 156 -17.23 15.82 -12.29
N PRO A 157 -16.19 15.17 -11.74
CA PRO A 157 -14.86 15.33 -12.28
C PRO A 157 -14.91 15.00 -13.77
N GLU A 158 -14.26 15.83 -14.57
CA GLU A 158 -14.15 15.65 -16.01
C GLU A 158 -13.64 14.22 -16.30
N ARG A 159 -14.38 13.48 -17.14
CA ARG A 159 -13.97 12.11 -17.49
C ARG A 159 -12.65 12.22 -18.27
N PRO A 160 -11.58 11.50 -17.86
CA PRO A 160 -10.30 11.54 -18.58
C PRO A 160 -10.40 11.03 -20.01
N VAL A 161 -11.39 10.19 -20.30
CA VAL A 161 -11.60 9.57 -21.61
C VAL A 161 -12.76 10.26 -22.31
N LYS A 162 -12.45 10.97 -23.39
CA LYS A 162 -13.43 11.45 -24.37
C LYS A 162 -13.88 10.24 -25.21
N ASP A 163 -15.20 10.09 -25.39
CA ASP A 163 -15.74 9.19 -26.39
C ASP A 163 -15.34 9.69 -27.79
N LYS A 164 -15.02 8.76 -28.70
CA LYS A 164 -14.70 9.08 -30.09
C LYS A 164 -15.95 9.44 -30.89
#